data_AF-A0A353MZY7-F1
#
_entry.id   AF-A0A353MZY7-F1
#
_cell.length_a   1.000
_cell.length_b   1.000
_cell.length_c   1.000
_cell.angle_alpha   90.00
_cell.angle_beta   90.00
_cell.angle_gamma   90.00
#
_symmetry.space_group_name_H-M   'P 1'
#
loop_
_entity.id
_entity.type
_entity.pdbx_description
1 polymer ?
#
loop_
_entity_poly.entity_id
_entity_poly.type
_entity_poly.pdbx_seq_one_letter_code
_entity_poly.pdbx_strand_id
1 'polypeptide(L)' 'KRQLETAEELITTGRIRMLPEAFRELVYARMENPSATLRELGQVLSKPVSKSTVEYRWRKIDHLAGISSE' A
#
# COMPACT_ATOMS: atom_id res chain seq x y z
N LYS A 1 0.02 8.47 -8.43
CA LYS A 1 -0.18 9.49 -7.37
C LYS A 1 -1.16 9.00 -6.30
N ARG A 2 -2.29 8.40 -6.68
CA ARG A 2 -3.27 7.76 -5.76
C ARG A 2 -2.69 6.92 -4.61
N GLN A 3 -1.67 6.09 -4.83
CA GLN A 3 -1.12 5.22 -3.77
C GLN A 3 -0.48 5.99 -2.60
N LEU A 4 0.17 7.13 -2.87
CA LEU A 4 0.74 7.96 -1.81
C LEU A 4 -0.35 8.68 -1.02
N GLU A 5 -1.33 9.24 -1.72
CA GLU A 5 -2.50 9.90 -1.11
C GLU A 5 -3.27 8.90 -0.23
N THR A 6 -3.54 7.69 -0.74
CA THR A 6 -4.16 6.62 0.03
C THR A 6 -3.31 6.19 1.22
N ALA A 7 -1.98 6.08 1.06
CA ALA A 7 -1.09 5.74 2.17
C ALA A 7 -1.15 6.80 3.27
N GLU A 8 -1.06 8.07 2.90
CA GLU A 8 -1.13 9.20 3.81
C GLU A 8 -2.49 9.27 4.52
N GLU A 9 -3.60 9.12 3.79
CA GLU A 9 -4.94 9.09 4.36
C GLU A 9 -5.10 7.95 5.38
N LEU A 10 -4.66 6.73 5.03
CA LEU A 10 -4.75 5.57 5.92
C LEU A 10 -3.96 5.76 7.21
N ILE A 11 -2.79 6.41 7.15
CA ILE A 11 -1.95 6.69 8.31
C ILE A 11 -2.56 7.79 9.16
N THR A 12 -2.91 8.92 8.56
CA THR A 12 -3.41 10.11 9.27
C THR A 12 -4.78 9.87 9.93
N THR A 13 -5.66 9.09 9.28
CA THR A 13 -6.96 8.70 9.85
C THR A 13 -6.86 7.53 10.84
N GLY A 14 -5.69 6.90 10.97
CA GLY A 14 -5.47 5.72 11.82
C GLY A 14 -6.12 4.42 11.30
N ARG A 15 -6.82 4.46 10.16
CA ARG A 15 -7.48 3.31 9.52
C ARG A 15 -6.51 2.23 9.06
N ILE A 16 -5.23 2.58 8.88
CA ILE A 16 -4.15 1.61 8.64
C ILE A 16 -4.15 0.46 9.65
N ARG A 17 -4.56 0.69 10.91
CA ARG A 17 -4.60 -0.35 11.97
C ARG A 17 -5.61 -1.47 11.67
N MET A 18 -6.61 -1.21 10.83
CA MET A 18 -7.61 -2.21 10.41
C MET A 18 -7.08 -3.12 9.29
N LEU A 19 -5.96 -2.76 8.65
CA LEU A 19 -5.39 -3.55 7.58
C LEU A 19 -4.56 -4.73 8.12
N PRO A 20 -4.59 -5.89 7.45
CA PRO A 20 -3.64 -6.97 7.68
C PRO A 20 -2.20 -6.46 7.66
N GLU A 21 -1.32 -7.10 8.44
CA GLU A 21 0.08 -6.69 8.58
C GLU A 21 0.81 -6.53 7.24
N ALA A 22 0.63 -7.50 6.33
CA ALA A 22 1.23 -7.45 4.98
C ALA A 22 0.77 -6.25 4.13
N PHE A 23 -0.39 -5.65 4.43
CA PHE A 23 -0.89 -4.45 3.75
C PHE A 23 -0.39 -3.19 4.45
N ARG A 24 -0.32 -3.19 5.79
CA ARG A 24 0.31 -2.11 6.56
C ARG A 24 1.76 -1.92 6.14
N GLU A 25 2.50 -3.01 6.06
CA GLU A 25 3.89 -3.02 5.60
C GLU A 25 4.03 -2.41 4.21
N LEU A 26 3.16 -2.76 3.27
CA LEU A 26 3.17 -2.19 1.92
C LEU A 26 2.86 -0.68 1.92
N VAL A 27 1.93 -0.24 2.77
CA VAL A 27 1.59 1.18 2.93
C VAL A 27 2.79 1.96 3.48
N TYR A 28 3.45 1.44 4.52
CA TYR A 28 4.66 2.06 5.07
C TYR A 28 5.82 2.06 4.07
N ALA A 29 6.07 0.94 3.40
CA ALA A 29 7.12 0.85 2.38
C ALA A 29 6.91 1.90 1.26
N ARG A 30 5.66 2.19 0.89
CA ARG A 30 5.33 3.26 -0.06
C ARG A 30 5.65 4.65 0.48
N MET A 31 5.35 4.93 1.75
CA MET A 31 5.68 6.22 2.38
C MET A 31 7.18 6.45 2.52
N GLU A 32 7.92 5.39 2.85
CA GLU A 32 9.39 5.44 2.94
C GLU A 32 10.05 5.55 1.56
N ASN A 33 9.44 4.96 0.53
CA ASN A 33 9.98 4.92 -0.83
C ASN A 33 8.98 5.51 -1.85
N PRO A 34 8.72 6.84 -1.80
CA PRO A 34 7.66 7.46 -2.61
C PRO A 34 7.91 7.40 -4.12
N SER A 35 9.18 7.35 -4.53
CA SER A 35 9.60 7.25 -5.93
C SER A 35 9.80 5.82 -6.42
N ALA A 36 9.71 4.82 -5.54
CA ALA A 36 9.95 3.43 -5.93
C ALA A 36 8.85 2.91 -6.84
N THR A 37 9.28 2.14 -7.83
CA THR A 37 8.39 1.39 -8.71
C THR A 37 7.67 0.28 -7.95
N LEU A 38 6.56 -0.23 -8.49
CA LEU A 38 5.84 -1.37 -7.92
C LEU A 38 6.73 -2.61 -7.75
N ARG A 39 7.71 -2.79 -8.65
CA ARG A 39 8.67 -3.89 -8.56
C ARG A 39 9.60 -3.68 -7.37
N GLU A 40 10.22 -2.51 -7.26
CA GLU A 40 11.14 -2.18 -6.15
C GLU A 40 10.43 -2.25 -4.81
N LEU A 41 9.21 -1.72 -4.71
CA LEU A 41 8.39 -1.87 -3.51
C LEU A 41 8.14 -3.31 -3.12
N GLY A 42 7.93 -4.19 -4.11
CA GLY A 42 7.78 -5.61 -3.86
C GLY A 42 9.06 -6.26 -3.32
N GLN A 43 10.24 -5.71 -3.65
CA GLN A 43 11.53 -6.26 -3.20
C GLN A 43 11.95 -5.78 -1.81
N VAL A 44 11.50 -4.61 -1.37
CA VAL A 44 11.84 -4.06 -0.04
C VAL A 44 10.95 -4.57 1.09
N LEU A 45 9.89 -5.33 0.79
CA LEU A 45 9.07 -5.97 1.83
C LEU A 45 9.84 -7.11 2.50
N SER A 46 9.50 -7.39 3.76
CA SER A 46 10.02 -8.52 4.55
C SER A 46 9.91 -9.87 3.82
N LYS A 47 8.85 -10.05 3.05
CA LYS A 47 8.69 -11.15 2.09
C LYS A 47 8.62 -10.56 0.68
N PRO A 48 9.68 -10.68 -0.12
CA PRO A 48 9.70 -10.15 -1.48
C PRO A 48 8.56 -10.73 -2.33
N VAL A 49 7.90 -9.87 -3.09
CA VAL A 49 6.81 -10.23 -3.98
C VAL A 49 7.00 -9.63 -5.37
N SER A 50 6.25 -10.17 -6.33
CA SER A 50 6.25 -9.66 -7.71
C SER A 50 5.51 -8.32 -7.81
N LYS A 51 5.78 -7.59 -8.89
CA LYS A 51 5.04 -6.36 -9.27
C LYS A 51 3.53 -6.57 -9.26
N SER A 52 3.04 -7.68 -9.83
CA SER A 52 1.61 -7.95 -9.95
C SER A 52 0.96 -8.23 -8.58
N THR A 53 1.68 -8.86 -7.66
CA THR A 53 1.21 -9.02 -6.29
C THR A 53 1.11 -7.67 -5.56
N VAL A 54 2.08 -6.77 -5.75
CA VAL A 54 2.01 -5.40 -5.18
C VAL A 54 0.78 -4.66 -5.72
N GLU A 55 0.54 -4.71 -7.02
CA GLU A 55 -0.62 -4.08 -7.64
C GLU A 55 -1.94 -4.64 -7.09
N TYR A 56 -2.06 -5.96 -6.99
CA TYR A 56 -3.23 -6.61 -6.39
C TYR A 56 -3.47 -6.16 -4.94
N ARG A 57 -2.41 -6.11 -4.12
CA ARG A 57 -2.50 -5.65 -2.74
C ARG A 57 -2.99 -4.22 -2.65
N TRP A 58 -2.52 -3.33 -3.52
CA TRP A 58 -3.01 -1.95 -3.59
C TRP A 58 -4.49 -1.87 -3.94
N ARG A 59 -4.97 -2.63 -4.93
CA ARG A 59 -6.41 -2.69 -5.24
C ARG A 59 -7.24 -3.16 -4.05
N LYS A 60 -6.72 -4.12 -3.27
CA LYS A 60 -7.36 -4.58 -2.03
C LYS A 60 -7.34 -3.51 -0.93
N ILE A 61 -6.23 -2.80 -0.77
CA ILE A 61 -6.12 -1.69 0.17
C ILE A 61 -7.14 -0.60 -0.16
N ASP A 62 -7.24 -0.18 -1.42
CA ASP A 62 -8.20 0.84 -1.87
C ASP A 62 -9.64 0.42 -1.54
N HIS A 63 -9.99 -0.84 -1.83
CA HIS A 63 -11.32 -1.39 -1.52
C HIS A 63 -11.59 -1.45 0.00
N LEU A 64 -10.61 -1.85 0.81
CA LEU A 64 -10.75 -1.92 2.28
C LEU A 64 -10.80 -0.53 2.92
N ALA A 65 -10.09 0.43 2.32
CA ALA A 65 -10.14 1.83 2.70
C ALA A 65 -11.47 2.48 2.28
N GLY A 66 -12.33 1.81 1.52
CA GLY A 66 -13.54 2.43 0.98
C GLY A 66 -13.23 3.57 0.01
N ILE A 67 -11.98 3.65 -0.47
CA ILE A 67 -11.54 4.53 -1.55
C ILE A 67 -11.83 3.80 -2.86
N SER A 68 -13.05 3.27 -2.98
CA SER A 68 -13.57 2.83 -4.26
C SER A 68 -14.02 4.11 -4.95
N SER A 69 -13.32 4.47 -6.03
CA SER A 69 -13.93 5.41 -6.98
C SER A 69 -15.16 4.69 -7.53
N GLU A 70 -16.33 5.25 -7.28
CA GLU A 70 -17.42 5.13 -8.25
C GLU A 70 -16.95 5.62 -9.63
#